data_AF-A0A0Q9C2X5-F1
#
_entry.id   AF-A0A0Q9C2X5-F1
#
_cell.length_a   1.000
_cell.length_b   1.000
_cell.length_c   1.000
_cell.angle_alpha   90.00
_cell.angle_beta   90.00
_cell.angle_gamma   90.00
#
_symmetry.space_group_name_H-M   'P 1'
#
loop_
_entity.id
_entity.type
_entity.pdbx_description
1 polymer ?
#
loop_
_entity_poly.entity_id
_entity_poly.type
_entity_poly.pdbx_seq_one_letter_code
_entity_poly.pdbx_strand_id
1 'polypeptide(L)'
;MSDDATYGSPDFDWSVLTVPTPLAMVRGQLGFSWLEVLGRLVTLSQEEFEWEPGPDALRVVRRGDERTPRTLGIGEWVMEWPEGSDSPQPRTIAWLVAHLTEAFFERWEWTFGDRIARRDAVAFSGEVDPAIEGLTRWVDLWRTGVDELPEDQVFTVGLSQATEIDAQAPFGHLVLHMNRELIHHGAEIMVLQDIYRARHAD
;
A
#
# COMPACT_ATOMS: atom_id res chain seq x y z
N MET A 1 11.90 27.25 10.75
CA MET A 1 12.04 26.34 9.59
C MET A 1 12.06 24.96 10.19
N SER A 2 10.95 24.23 10.15
CA SER A 2 11.02 22.82 10.53
C SER A 2 11.94 22.15 9.51
N ASP A 3 12.95 21.43 9.98
CA ASP A 3 13.63 20.43 9.17
C ASP A 3 12.55 19.39 8.83
N ASP A 4 11.88 19.61 7.70
CA ASP A 4 10.94 18.65 7.15
C ASP A 4 11.79 17.48 6.65
N ALA A 5 11.99 16.48 7.51
CA ALA A 5 12.97 15.41 7.35
C ALA A 5 12.84 14.65 6.01
N THR A 6 11.69 14.79 5.34
CA THR A 6 11.41 14.17 4.05
C THR A 6 11.98 14.97 2.87
N TYR A 7 11.86 16.31 2.84
CA TYR A 7 12.34 17.11 1.71
C TYR A 7 13.87 17.25 1.74
N GLY A 8 14.53 16.79 0.68
CA GLY A 8 15.99 16.70 0.64
C GLY A 8 16.57 15.49 1.35
N SER A 9 15.74 14.52 1.76
CA SER A 9 16.22 13.25 2.31
C SER A 9 17.22 12.56 1.37
N PRO A 10 18.36 12.04 1.86
CA PRO A 10 19.33 11.31 1.04
C PRO A 10 18.80 9.96 0.54
N ASP A 11 17.69 9.47 1.10
CA ASP A 11 17.10 8.16 0.76
C ASP A 11 16.19 8.23 -0.48
N PHE A 12 16.04 9.41 -1.09
CA PHE A 12 15.31 9.61 -2.34
C PHE A 12 16.18 10.32 -3.38
N ASP A 13 16.21 9.77 -4.61
CA ASP A 13 16.90 10.41 -5.73
C ASP A 13 16.09 11.60 -6.27
N TRP A 14 16.38 12.79 -5.74
CA TRP A 14 15.74 14.03 -6.17
C TRP A 14 15.98 14.39 -7.63
N SER A 15 16.99 13.84 -8.28
CA SER A 15 17.27 14.14 -9.69
C SER A 15 16.17 13.64 -10.61
N VAL A 16 15.42 12.60 -10.20
CA VAL A 16 14.28 12.04 -10.95
C VAL A 16 13.23 13.10 -11.26
N LEU A 17 13.02 14.07 -10.38
CA LEU A 17 12.04 15.15 -10.54
C LEU A 17 12.43 16.17 -11.62
N THR A 18 13.67 16.12 -12.11
CA THR A 18 14.16 16.99 -13.19
C THR A 18 14.09 16.34 -14.57
N VAL A 19 13.81 15.04 -14.64
CA VAL A 19 13.75 14.28 -15.89
C VAL A 19 12.34 14.39 -16.49
N PRO A 20 12.17 14.95 -17.71
CA PRO A 20 10.85 15.28 -18.26
C PRO A 20 10.23 14.09 -19.02
N THR A 21 10.18 12.92 -18.39
CA THR A 21 9.65 11.68 -18.99
C THR A 21 8.50 11.09 -18.17
N PRO A 22 7.51 10.43 -18.79
CA PRO A 22 6.42 9.76 -18.07
C PRO A 22 6.89 8.84 -16.94
N LEU A 23 7.88 7.96 -17.16
CA LEU A 23 8.36 7.07 -16.11
C LEU A 23 8.99 7.84 -14.95
N ALA A 24 9.81 8.85 -15.24
CA ALA A 24 10.37 9.71 -14.19
C ALA A 24 9.28 10.39 -13.34
N MET A 25 8.18 10.87 -13.94
CA MET A 25 7.09 11.48 -13.19
C MET A 25 6.39 10.49 -12.25
N VAL A 26 6.08 9.29 -12.73
CA VAL A 26 5.39 8.28 -11.90
C VAL A 26 6.32 7.67 -10.85
N ARG A 27 7.60 7.46 -11.17
CA ARG A 27 8.64 7.01 -10.22
C ARG A 27 8.89 8.04 -9.14
N GLY A 28 9.00 9.32 -9.53
CA GLY A 28 9.21 10.42 -8.60
C GLY A 28 8.08 10.56 -7.58
N GLN A 29 6.82 10.51 -8.05
CA GLN A 29 5.67 10.54 -7.14
C GLN A 29 5.63 9.30 -6.23
N LEU A 30 5.80 8.09 -6.78
CA LEU A 30 5.78 6.87 -5.99
C LEU A 30 6.86 6.85 -4.92
N GLY A 31 8.11 7.17 -5.30
CA GLY A 31 9.25 7.11 -4.39
C GLY A 31 9.15 8.16 -3.29
N PHE A 32 8.71 9.38 -3.59
CA PHE A 32 8.54 10.42 -2.59
C PHE A 32 7.39 10.09 -1.62
N SER A 33 6.22 9.68 -2.15
CA SER A 33 5.10 9.27 -1.30
C SER A 33 5.42 8.03 -0.45
N TRP A 34 6.21 7.09 -0.97
CA TRP A 34 6.65 5.94 -0.19
C TRP A 34 7.62 6.34 0.92
N LEU A 35 8.56 7.26 0.67
CA LEU A 35 9.44 7.79 1.70
C LEU A 35 8.65 8.41 2.86
N GLU A 36 7.63 9.21 2.56
CA GLU A 36 6.75 9.83 3.57
C GLU A 36 5.99 8.77 4.39
N VAL A 37 5.33 7.84 3.71
CA VAL A 37 4.51 6.80 4.36
C VAL A 37 5.40 5.87 5.18
N LEU A 38 6.53 5.42 4.64
CA LEU A 38 7.44 4.51 5.34
C LEU A 38 8.00 5.14 6.62
N GLY A 39 8.39 6.42 6.57
CA GLY A 39 8.86 7.16 7.75
C GLY A 39 7.83 7.21 8.88
N ARG A 40 6.54 7.15 8.55
CA ARG A 40 5.45 7.08 9.54
C ARG A 40 5.19 5.65 10.01
N LEU A 41 5.19 4.68 9.09
CA LEU A 41 4.97 3.27 9.37
C LEU A 41 5.98 2.73 10.39
N VAL A 42 7.27 3.00 10.21
CA VAL A 42 8.34 2.48 11.10
C VAL A 42 8.30 3.04 12.52
N THR A 43 7.40 3.98 12.81
CA THR A 43 7.18 4.53 14.15
C THR A 43 5.91 4.01 14.81
N LEU A 44 5.14 3.14 14.14
CA LEU A 44 3.90 2.60 14.68
C LEU A 44 4.18 1.68 15.86
N SER A 45 3.41 1.85 16.94
CA SER A 45 3.30 0.83 17.98
C SER A 45 2.25 -0.22 17.60
N GLN A 46 2.29 -1.37 18.26
CA GLN A 46 1.23 -2.39 18.13
C GLN A 46 -0.15 -1.82 18.52
N GLU A 47 -0.21 -1.01 19.57
CA GLU A 47 -1.46 -0.39 20.02
C GLU A 47 -2.05 0.58 18.98
N GLU A 48 -1.20 1.36 18.31
CA GLU A 48 -1.61 2.21 17.18
C GLU A 48 -2.10 1.38 16.00
N PHE A 49 -1.44 0.26 15.73
CA PHE A 49 -1.70 -0.61 14.60
C PHE A 49 -3.08 -1.29 14.68
N GLU A 50 -3.45 -1.78 15.87
CA GLU A 50 -4.70 -2.50 16.11
C GLU A 50 -5.88 -1.60 16.54
N TRP A 51 -5.63 -0.31 16.82
CA TRP A 51 -6.64 0.60 17.32
C TRP A 51 -7.85 0.74 16.36
N GLU A 52 -9.05 0.48 16.89
CA GLU A 52 -10.32 0.70 16.18
C GLU A 52 -10.73 2.19 16.28
N PRO A 53 -10.70 2.98 15.17
CA PRO A 53 -11.03 4.41 15.22
C PRO A 53 -12.52 4.70 15.45
N GLY A 54 -13.36 3.68 15.32
CA GLY A 54 -14.79 3.74 15.56
C GLY A 54 -15.39 2.33 15.65
N PRO A 55 -16.67 2.21 16.05
CA PRO A 55 -17.35 0.93 16.11
C PRO A 55 -17.36 0.24 14.74
N ASP A 56 -17.31 -1.09 14.76
CA ASP A 56 -17.35 -1.95 13.57
C ASP A 56 -16.25 -1.66 12.53
N ALA A 57 -15.11 -1.13 12.97
CA ALA A 57 -13.96 -0.91 12.11
C ALA A 57 -13.47 -2.23 11.50
N LEU A 58 -13.04 -2.20 10.25
CA LEU A 58 -12.43 -3.35 9.57
C LEU A 58 -11.00 -3.56 10.06
N ARG A 59 -10.64 -4.82 10.28
CA ARG A 59 -9.40 -5.24 10.95
C ARG A 59 -8.68 -6.35 10.23
N VAL A 60 -7.45 -6.59 10.69
CA VAL A 60 -6.74 -7.86 10.53
C VAL A 60 -6.84 -8.60 11.86
N VAL A 61 -7.38 -9.81 11.85
CA VAL A 61 -7.65 -10.60 13.06
C VAL A 61 -7.24 -12.04 12.87
N ARG A 62 -7.14 -12.78 13.98
CA ARG A 62 -6.96 -14.22 13.93
C ARG A 62 -8.18 -14.85 13.26
N ARG A 63 -7.94 -15.86 12.43
CA ARG A 63 -9.00 -16.61 11.77
C ARG A 63 -9.92 -17.26 12.82
N GLY A 64 -11.21 -16.99 12.71
CA GLY A 64 -12.24 -17.35 13.68
C GLY A 64 -12.75 -16.17 14.51
N ASP A 65 -12.01 -15.05 14.55
CA ASP A 65 -12.37 -13.85 15.31
C ASP A 65 -12.95 -12.72 14.42
N GLU A 66 -13.06 -12.96 13.10
CA GLU A 66 -13.65 -12.02 12.15
C GLU A 66 -15.13 -11.73 12.46
N ARG A 67 -15.51 -10.46 12.32
CA ARG A 67 -16.90 -10.00 12.42
C ARG A 67 -17.62 -10.04 11.07
N THR A 68 -16.87 -9.96 9.97
CA THR A 68 -17.42 -9.90 8.62
C THR A 68 -17.44 -11.31 7.99
N PRO A 69 -18.46 -11.63 7.17
CA PRO A 69 -18.55 -12.94 6.51
C PRO A 69 -17.54 -13.10 5.37
N ARG A 70 -16.96 -12.00 4.89
CA ARG A 70 -15.97 -11.98 3.81
C ARG A 70 -14.63 -11.56 4.36
N THR A 71 -13.63 -12.40 4.17
CA THR A 71 -12.25 -12.13 4.57
C THR A 71 -11.29 -12.45 3.43
N LEU A 72 -10.05 -11.94 3.53
CA LEU A 72 -8.96 -12.21 2.59
C LEU A 72 -7.75 -12.78 3.35
N GLY A 73 -6.98 -13.61 2.66
CA GLY A 73 -5.67 -14.07 3.08
C GLY A 73 -5.63 -15.50 3.61
N ILE A 74 -4.42 -16.08 3.53
CA ILE A 74 -4.12 -17.43 4.00
C ILE A 74 -3.48 -17.41 5.39
N GLY A 75 -3.45 -18.58 6.04
CA GLY A 75 -2.79 -18.76 7.33
C GLY A 75 -3.65 -18.30 8.51
N GLU A 76 -2.97 -17.95 9.60
CA GLU A 76 -3.59 -17.68 10.91
C GLU A 76 -4.29 -16.33 10.99
N TRP A 77 -3.86 -15.36 10.18
CA TRP A 77 -4.43 -14.01 10.15
C TRP A 77 -5.27 -13.81 8.89
N VAL A 78 -6.37 -13.09 9.04
CA VAL A 78 -7.28 -12.73 7.95
C VAL A 78 -7.61 -11.24 8.00
N MET A 79 -7.72 -10.62 6.83
CA MET A 79 -8.21 -9.25 6.69
C MET A 79 -9.73 -9.28 6.47
N GLU A 80 -10.49 -8.63 7.33
CA GLU A 80 -11.94 -8.43 7.15
C GLU A 80 -12.20 -7.62 5.87
N TRP A 81 -13.18 -7.99 5.04
CA TRP A 81 -13.48 -7.25 3.80
C TRP A 81 -14.84 -6.53 3.90
N PRO A 82 -14.97 -5.28 3.40
CA PRO A 82 -16.24 -4.56 3.42
C PRO A 82 -17.32 -5.26 2.58
N GLU A 83 -18.59 -5.14 2.99
CA GLU A 83 -19.71 -5.73 2.25
C GLU A 83 -19.86 -5.18 0.81
N GLY A 84 -19.44 -3.93 0.59
CA GLY A 84 -19.49 -3.26 -0.71
C GLY A 84 -18.54 -2.06 -0.82
N SER A 85 -18.44 -1.49 -2.01
CA SER A 85 -17.55 -0.34 -2.31
C SER A 85 -17.88 0.90 -1.48
N ASP A 86 -19.15 1.05 -1.09
CA ASP A 86 -19.67 2.24 -0.41
C ASP A 86 -19.84 2.00 1.10
N SER A 87 -19.15 1.00 1.66
CA SER A 87 -19.22 0.69 3.10
C SER A 87 -18.76 1.91 3.92
N PRO A 88 -19.56 2.36 4.91
CA PRO A 88 -19.18 3.46 5.79
C PRO A 88 -18.23 3.02 6.91
N GLN A 89 -17.84 1.74 6.97
CA GLN A 89 -17.05 1.19 8.06
C GLN A 89 -15.66 1.84 8.13
N PRO A 90 -15.24 2.31 9.32
CA PRO A 90 -13.86 2.73 9.51
C PRO A 90 -12.88 1.57 9.28
N ARG A 91 -11.60 1.88 9.11
CA ARG A 91 -10.53 0.90 8.92
C ARG A 91 -9.44 1.14 9.95
N THR A 92 -8.92 0.06 10.52
CA THR A 92 -7.71 0.12 11.36
C THR A 92 -6.47 0.37 10.51
N ILE A 93 -5.37 0.79 11.14
CA ILE A 93 -4.08 0.91 10.44
C ILE A 93 -3.63 -0.48 9.95
N ALA A 94 -3.82 -1.54 10.75
CA ALA A 94 -3.57 -2.91 10.34
C ALA A 94 -4.29 -3.29 9.04
N TRP A 95 -5.56 -2.92 8.92
CA TRP A 95 -6.33 -3.16 7.70
C TRP A 95 -5.77 -2.39 6.50
N LEU A 96 -5.41 -1.11 6.67
CA LEU A 96 -4.87 -0.28 5.59
C LEU A 96 -3.52 -0.82 5.08
N VAL A 97 -2.66 -1.29 5.99
CA VAL A 97 -1.39 -1.94 5.64
C VAL A 97 -1.63 -3.24 4.89
N ALA A 98 -2.56 -4.08 5.34
CA ALA A 98 -2.92 -5.32 4.65
C ALA A 98 -3.55 -5.08 3.27
N HIS A 99 -4.39 -4.05 3.12
CA HIS A 99 -4.98 -3.65 1.83
C HIS A 99 -3.91 -3.16 0.84
N LEU A 100 -2.97 -2.32 1.27
CA LEU A 100 -1.84 -1.95 0.43
C LEU A 100 -0.98 -3.17 0.06
N THR A 101 -0.75 -4.07 1.01
CA THR A 101 0.05 -5.29 0.79
C THR A 101 -0.57 -6.16 -0.31
N GLU A 102 -1.88 -6.41 -0.25
CA GLU A 102 -2.56 -7.22 -1.26
C GLU A 102 -2.60 -6.55 -2.63
N ALA A 103 -2.83 -5.23 -2.65
CA ALA A 103 -2.88 -4.46 -3.87
C ALA A 103 -1.53 -4.53 -4.60
N PHE A 104 -0.43 -4.19 -3.91
CA PHE A 104 0.92 -4.23 -4.49
C PHE A 104 1.36 -5.64 -4.86
N PHE A 105 1.05 -6.65 -4.03
CA PHE A 105 1.34 -8.05 -4.35
C PHE A 105 0.70 -8.47 -5.67
N GLU A 106 -0.62 -8.32 -5.81
CA GLU A 106 -1.33 -8.79 -7.01
C GLU A 106 -0.88 -8.02 -8.25
N ARG A 107 -0.60 -6.71 -8.12
CA ARG A 107 -0.16 -5.91 -9.27
C ARG A 107 1.25 -6.29 -9.69
N TRP A 108 2.14 -6.56 -8.74
CA TRP A 108 3.47 -7.09 -9.05
C TRP A 108 3.40 -8.49 -9.69
N GLU A 109 2.66 -9.43 -9.08
CA GLU A 109 2.57 -10.82 -9.52
C GLU A 109 2.05 -10.96 -10.96
N TRP A 110 1.09 -10.11 -11.35
CA TRP A 110 0.49 -10.13 -12.67
C TRP A 110 1.12 -9.16 -13.69
N THR A 111 2.20 -8.48 -13.30
CA THR A 111 3.00 -7.62 -14.19
C THR A 111 4.39 -8.21 -14.40
N PHE A 112 5.11 -8.42 -13.30
CA PHE A 112 6.53 -8.82 -13.27
C PHE A 112 6.75 -10.24 -12.72
N GLY A 113 5.78 -10.80 -11.99
CA GLY A 113 5.83 -12.15 -11.43
C GLY A 113 5.36 -13.24 -12.39
N ASP A 114 5.09 -14.42 -11.82
CA ASP A 114 4.78 -15.64 -12.58
C ASP A 114 3.30 -15.73 -13.00
N ARG A 115 2.45 -14.81 -12.52
CA ARG A 115 1.01 -14.75 -12.81
C ARG A 115 0.23 -15.99 -12.36
N ILE A 116 0.63 -16.54 -11.21
CA ILE A 116 0.04 -17.75 -10.65
C ILE A 116 -0.93 -17.39 -9.52
N ALA A 117 -0.50 -16.52 -8.62
CA ALA A 117 -1.22 -16.24 -7.38
C ALA A 117 -2.11 -15.00 -7.50
N ARG A 118 -3.16 -14.97 -6.68
CA ARG A 118 -4.10 -13.85 -6.58
C ARG A 118 -4.05 -13.29 -5.17
N ARG A 119 -4.61 -12.10 -4.96
CA ARG A 119 -4.55 -11.40 -3.66
C ARG A 119 -5.05 -12.20 -2.45
N ASP A 120 -5.88 -13.22 -2.65
CA ASP A 120 -6.32 -14.16 -1.61
C ASP A 120 -5.22 -15.09 -1.11
N ALA A 121 -4.13 -15.25 -1.86
CA ALA A 121 -2.95 -16.04 -1.47
C ALA A 121 -1.98 -15.29 -0.55
N VAL A 122 -2.23 -14.02 -0.23
CA VAL A 122 -1.37 -13.24 0.67
C VAL A 122 -1.49 -13.75 2.11
N ALA A 123 -0.35 -13.98 2.76
CA ALA A 123 -0.29 -14.23 4.19
C ALA A 123 -0.18 -12.89 4.93
N PHE A 124 -1.21 -12.53 5.70
CA PHE A 124 -1.21 -11.30 6.50
C PHE A 124 -0.64 -11.53 7.90
N SER A 125 -0.37 -10.43 8.59
CA SER A 125 0.03 -10.40 10.00
C SER A 125 -0.78 -9.35 10.74
N GLY A 126 -1.27 -9.69 11.93
CA GLY A 126 -1.80 -8.71 12.89
C GLY A 126 -0.72 -8.08 13.78
N GLU A 127 0.50 -8.60 13.73
CA GLU A 127 1.68 -8.01 14.37
C GLU A 127 2.27 -6.92 13.47
N VAL A 128 2.58 -5.76 14.05
CA VAL A 128 2.99 -4.54 13.34
C VAL A 128 4.25 -4.72 12.49
N ASP A 129 5.34 -5.28 13.05
CA ASP A 129 6.62 -5.38 12.33
C ASP A 129 6.53 -6.31 11.11
N PRO A 130 6.03 -7.56 11.21
CA PRO A 130 5.91 -8.43 10.03
C PRO A 130 4.94 -7.89 8.98
N ALA A 131 3.91 -7.14 9.38
CA ALA A 131 2.98 -6.52 8.44
C ALA A 131 3.65 -5.40 7.63
N ILE A 132 4.44 -4.54 8.29
CA ILE A 132 5.21 -3.48 7.63
C ILE A 132 6.31 -4.07 6.73
N GLU A 133 6.99 -5.13 7.17
CA GLU A 133 7.97 -5.85 6.35
C GLU A 133 7.32 -6.42 5.08
N GLY A 134 6.13 -7.01 5.21
CA GLY A 134 5.34 -7.53 4.09
C GLY A 134 4.97 -6.45 3.08
N LEU A 135 4.46 -5.30 3.54
CA LEU A 135 4.14 -4.18 2.67
C LEU A 135 5.40 -3.63 1.99
N THR A 136 6.47 -3.38 2.75
CA THR A 136 7.73 -2.85 2.26
C THR A 136 8.29 -3.72 1.14
N ARG A 137 8.28 -5.05 1.33
CA ARG A 137 8.72 -6.00 0.31
C ARG A 137 7.99 -5.81 -1.02
N TRP A 138 6.66 -5.71 -1.00
CA TRP A 138 5.88 -5.64 -2.24
C TRP A 138 5.97 -4.26 -2.91
N VAL A 139 6.05 -3.18 -2.13
CA VAL A 139 6.31 -1.85 -2.67
C VAL A 139 7.69 -1.79 -3.32
N ASP A 140 8.73 -2.35 -2.71
CA ASP A 140 10.08 -2.33 -3.26
C ASP A 140 10.22 -3.21 -4.51
N LEU A 141 9.58 -4.39 -4.52
CA LEU A 141 9.52 -5.24 -5.72
C LEU A 141 8.79 -4.55 -6.87
N TRP A 142 7.68 -3.84 -6.59
CA TRP A 142 6.97 -3.04 -7.57
C TRP A 142 7.82 -1.88 -8.10
N ARG A 143 8.47 -1.12 -7.22
CA ARG A 143 9.37 -0.03 -7.58
C ARG A 143 10.52 -0.52 -8.47
N THR A 144 11.17 -1.61 -8.08
CA THR A 144 12.26 -2.22 -8.85
C THR A 144 11.79 -2.59 -10.26
N GLY A 145 10.64 -3.26 -10.39
CA GLY A 145 10.08 -3.61 -11.70
C GLY A 145 9.78 -2.38 -12.55
N VAL A 146 9.22 -1.31 -11.96
CA VAL A 146 8.96 -0.05 -12.67
C VAL A 146 10.25 0.67 -13.04
N ASP A 147 11.29 0.63 -12.22
CA ASP A 147 12.60 1.27 -12.44
C ASP A 147 13.39 0.62 -13.58
N GLU A 148 13.24 -0.69 -13.75
CA GLU A 148 13.89 -1.46 -14.82
C GLU A 148 13.21 -1.33 -16.18
N LEU A 149 12.00 -0.76 -16.25
CA LEU A 149 11.29 -0.59 -17.52
C LEU A 149 11.96 0.43 -18.45
N PRO A 150 12.13 0.08 -19.74
CA PRO A 150 12.40 1.05 -20.80
C PRO A 150 11.27 2.08 -20.92
N GLU A 151 11.62 3.32 -21.29
CA GLU A 151 10.66 4.43 -21.33
C GLU A 151 9.44 4.17 -22.21
N ASP A 152 9.61 3.49 -23.35
CA ASP A 152 8.52 3.20 -24.27
C ASP A 152 7.52 2.17 -23.72
N GLN A 153 7.93 1.31 -22.78
CA GLN A 153 7.06 0.31 -22.17
C GLN A 153 5.97 0.91 -21.28
N VAL A 154 6.11 2.18 -20.87
CA VAL A 154 5.04 2.90 -20.14
C VAL A 154 3.73 2.96 -20.95
N PHE A 155 3.81 2.88 -22.28
CA PHE A 155 2.66 2.92 -23.17
C PHE A 155 2.12 1.54 -23.54
N THR A 156 2.76 0.46 -23.10
CA THR A 156 2.35 -0.91 -23.43
C THR A 156 1.00 -1.22 -22.80
N VAL A 157 0.02 -1.55 -23.65
CA VAL A 157 -1.30 -2.04 -23.22
C VAL A 157 -1.20 -3.53 -22.89
N GLY A 158 -1.74 -3.92 -21.73
CA GLY A 158 -1.77 -5.32 -21.30
C GLY A 158 -0.43 -5.86 -20.79
N LEU A 159 0.51 -4.97 -20.45
CA LEU A 159 1.75 -5.35 -19.76
C LEU A 159 1.41 -6.04 -18.43
N SER A 160 0.49 -5.45 -17.68
CA SER A 160 -0.14 -6.08 -16.53
C SER A 160 -1.43 -6.78 -16.93
N GLN A 161 -1.72 -7.90 -16.29
CA GLN A 161 -2.97 -8.67 -16.46
C GLN A 161 -3.65 -8.93 -15.11
N ALA A 162 -3.38 -8.07 -14.11
CA ALA A 162 -3.90 -8.23 -12.75
C ALA A 162 -5.44 -8.13 -12.74
N THR A 163 -6.00 -7.15 -13.42
CA THR A 163 -7.44 -7.00 -13.61
C THR A 163 -7.79 -6.82 -15.07
N GLU A 164 -9.07 -6.92 -15.41
CA GLU A 164 -9.55 -6.62 -16.76
C GLU A 164 -9.22 -5.17 -17.17
N ILE A 165 -9.30 -4.23 -16.23
CA ILE A 165 -8.98 -2.82 -16.46
C ILE A 165 -7.48 -2.67 -16.75
N ASP A 166 -6.62 -3.33 -15.96
CA ASP A 166 -5.17 -3.26 -16.15
C ASP A 166 -4.74 -3.86 -17.50
N ALA A 167 -5.40 -4.95 -17.91
CA ALA A 167 -5.14 -5.62 -19.18
C ALA A 167 -5.49 -4.75 -20.42
N GLN A 168 -6.37 -3.77 -20.26
CA GLN A 168 -6.87 -2.92 -21.35
C GLN A 168 -6.23 -1.52 -21.35
N ALA A 169 -5.49 -1.15 -20.30
CA ALA A 169 -4.89 0.17 -20.16
C ALA A 169 -3.39 0.18 -20.53
N PRO A 170 -2.86 1.31 -21.05
CA PRO A 170 -1.42 1.55 -21.08
C PRO A 170 -0.82 1.42 -19.67
N PHE A 171 0.35 0.79 -19.54
CA PHE A 171 0.95 0.47 -18.25
C PHE A 171 1.11 1.67 -17.30
N GLY A 172 1.43 2.86 -17.82
CA GLY A 172 1.54 4.08 -17.03
C GLY A 172 0.28 4.41 -16.21
N HIS A 173 -0.92 4.03 -16.68
CA HIS A 173 -2.15 4.21 -15.91
C HIS A 173 -2.19 3.31 -14.68
N LEU A 174 -1.65 2.10 -14.75
CA LEU A 174 -1.53 1.22 -13.60
C LEU A 174 -0.53 1.79 -12.58
N VAL A 175 0.61 2.33 -13.02
CA VAL A 175 1.55 2.95 -12.09
C VAL A 175 0.90 4.14 -11.38
N LEU A 176 0.19 5.01 -12.11
CA LEU A 176 -0.57 6.11 -11.51
C LEU A 176 -1.66 5.62 -10.55
N HIS A 177 -2.33 4.51 -10.86
CA HIS A 177 -3.30 3.90 -9.96
C HIS A 177 -2.64 3.43 -8.66
N MET A 178 -1.50 2.74 -8.72
CA MET A 178 -0.77 2.30 -7.53
C MET A 178 -0.23 3.46 -6.70
N ASN A 179 0.24 4.52 -7.35
CA ASN A 179 0.61 5.76 -6.66
C ASN A 179 -0.59 6.35 -5.92
N ARG A 180 -1.76 6.39 -6.55
CA ARG A 180 -3.00 6.86 -5.92
C ARG A 180 -3.38 6.00 -4.72
N GLU A 181 -3.33 4.67 -4.83
CA GLU A 181 -3.61 3.77 -3.70
C GLU A 181 -2.71 4.08 -2.52
N LEU A 182 -1.39 4.21 -2.77
CA LEU A 182 -0.42 4.52 -1.73
C LEU A 182 -0.67 5.90 -1.09
N ILE A 183 -0.90 6.94 -1.89
CA ILE A 183 -1.16 8.30 -1.39
C ILE A 183 -2.46 8.32 -0.58
N HIS A 184 -3.52 7.71 -1.12
CA HIS A 184 -4.84 7.71 -0.51
C HIS A 184 -4.84 6.99 0.84
N HIS A 185 -4.38 5.74 0.88
CA HIS A 185 -4.38 4.97 2.13
C HIS A 185 -3.22 5.34 3.06
N GLY A 186 -2.09 5.80 2.52
CA GLY A 186 -1.01 6.37 3.31
C GLY A 186 -1.46 7.60 4.09
N ALA A 187 -2.25 8.50 3.48
CA ALA A 187 -2.84 9.64 4.18
C ALA A 187 -3.80 9.20 5.30
N GLU A 188 -4.62 8.18 5.06
CA GLU A 188 -5.50 7.61 6.09
C GLU A 188 -4.71 7.06 7.28
N ILE A 189 -3.63 6.30 7.02
CA ILE A 189 -2.73 5.78 8.06
C ILE A 189 -2.16 6.93 8.90
N MET A 190 -1.62 7.96 8.25
CA MET A 190 -0.99 9.09 8.93
C MET A 190 -1.98 9.86 9.81
N VAL A 191 -3.19 10.13 9.28
CA VAL A 191 -4.25 10.80 10.04
C VAL A 191 -4.72 9.97 11.23
N LEU A 192 -4.89 8.65 11.06
CA LEU A 192 -5.28 7.77 12.17
C LEU A 192 -4.22 7.72 13.26
N GLN A 193 -2.94 7.65 12.89
CA GLN A 193 -1.83 7.69 13.83
C GLN A 193 -1.77 9.03 14.58
N ASP A 194 -1.94 10.16 13.89
CA ASP A 194 -1.98 11.48 14.55
C ASP A 194 -3.17 11.61 15.50
N ILE A 195 -4.35 11.13 15.11
CA ILE A 195 -5.55 11.15 15.97
C ILE A 195 -5.34 10.26 17.20
N TYR A 196 -4.78 9.06 17.03
CA TYR A 196 -4.48 8.18 18.15
C TYR A 196 -3.54 8.87 19.14
N ARG A 197 -2.41 9.39 18.66
CA ARG A 197 -1.42 10.09 19.50
C ARG A 197 -2.02 11.30 20.20
N ALA A 198 -2.83 12.10 19.52
CA ALA A 198 -3.47 13.27 20.12
C ALA A 198 -4.49 12.90 21.21
N ARG A 199 -5.19 11.75 21.08
CA ARG A 199 -6.16 11.28 22.08
C ARG A 199 -5.53 10.62 23.29
N HIS A 200 -4.31 10.13 23.15
CA HIS A 200 -3.57 9.42 24.20
C HIS A 200 -2.31 10.19 24.63
N ALA A 201 -2.24 11.48 24.31
CA ALA A 201 -1.25 12.40 24.87
C ALA A 201 -1.70 12.83 26.27
N ASP A 202 -0.81 12.67 27.25
CA ASP A 202 -1.00 13.15 28.63
C ASP A 202 -1.12 14.68 28.73
#